data_AF-A0A366DK93-F1
#
_entry.id   AF-A0A366DK93-F1
#
_cell.length_a   1.000
_cell.length_b   1.000
_cell.length_c   1.000
_cell.angle_alpha   90.00
_cell.angle_beta   90.00
_cell.angle_gamma   90.00
#
_symmetry.space_group_name_H-M   'P 1'
#
loop_
_entity.id
_entity.type
_entity.pdbx_description
1 polymer ?
#
loop_
_entity_poly.entity_id
_entity_poly.type
_entity_poly.pdbx_seq_one_letter_code
_entity_poly.pdbx_strand_id
1 'polypeptide(L)' 'MTPEQEEAVGFAIYQTFIRHGFGTCMSTTVGGKQIQETPEQACVRRWRRLPQVTRDRFIAEGRAAIRTIEMNS' A
#
# COMPACT_ATOMS: atom_id res chain seq x y z
N MET A 1 14.48 -7.13 10.70
CA MET A 1 13.57 -6.20 9.99
C MET A 1 12.88 -5.36 11.05
N THR A 2 12.85 -4.03 10.91
CA THR A 2 12.11 -3.14 11.82
C THR A 2 10.62 -3.09 11.42
N PRO A 3 9.71 -2.67 12.32
CA PRO A 3 8.29 -2.52 11.98
C PRO A 3 8.05 -1.61 10.75
N GLU A 4 8.82 -0.53 10.60
CA GLU A 4 8.72 0.38 9.45
C GLU A 4 9.16 -0.30 8.14
N GLN A 5 10.19 -1.15 8.21
CA GLN A 5 10.62 -1.94 7.06
C GLN A 5 9.53 -2.94 6.67
N GLU A 6 8.95 -3.66 7.64
CA GLU A 6 7.86 -4.62 7.41
C GLU A 6 6.64 -3.96 6.75
N GLU A 7 6.25 -2.79 7.25
CA GLU A 7 5.18 -1.97 6.68
C GLU A 7 5.48 -1.58 5.23
N ALA A 8 6.73 -1.18 4.93
CA ALA A 8 7.15 -0.80 3.58
C ALA A 8 7.09 -1.98 2.60
N VAL A 9 7.49 -3.19 3.00
CA VAL A 9 7.41 -4.38 2.13
C VAL A 9 5.96 -4.77 1.88
N GLY A 10 5.13 -4.77 2.93
CA GLY A 10 3.70 -5.06 2.80
C GLY A 10 3.01 -4.06 1.87
N PHE A 11 3.34 -2.77 1.99
CA PHE A 11 2.83 -1.74 1.10
C PHE A 11 3.27 -1.94 -0.35
N ALA A 12 4.51 -2.37 -0.61
CA ALA A 12 5.01 -2.65 -1.97
C ALA A 12 4.26 -3.82 -2.64
N ILE A 13 3.94 -4.88 -1.88
CA ILE A 13 3.09 -5.97 -2.37
C ILE A 13 1.69 -5.45 -2.69
N TYR A 14 1.10 -4.68 -1.78
CA TYR A 14 -0.22 -4.09 -1.98
C TYR A 14 -0.29 -3.19 -3.22
N GLN A 15 0.73 -2.34 -3.43
CA GLN A 15 0.85 -1.50 -4.63
C GLN A 15 0.80 -2.34 -5.91
N THR A 16 1.46 -3.49 -5.92
CA THR A 16 1.46 -4.42 -7.05
C THR A 16 0.09 -5.06 -7.23
N PHE A 17 -0.54 -5.50 -6.14
CA PHE A 17 -1.88 -6.09 -6.14
C PHE A 17 -2.93 -5.12 -6.72
N ILE A 18 -2.87 -3.83 -6.39
CA ILE A 18 -3.84 -2.85 -6.87
C ILE A 18 -3.42 -2.10 -8.13
N ARG A 19 -2.28 -2.43 -8.75
CA ARG A 19 -1.72 -1.70 -9.92
C ARG A 19 -2.72 -1.55 -11.07
N HIS A 20 -3.60 -2.53 -11.25
CA HIS A 20 -4.64 -2.54 -12.28
C HIS A 20 -6.04 -2.17 -11.74
N GLY A 21 -6.14 -1.74 -10.48
CA GLY A 21 -7.39 -1.28 -9.89
C GLY A 21 -7.74 0.12 -10.35
N PHE A 22 -8.59 0.24 -11.37
CA PHE A 22 -9.05 1.52 -11.91
C PHE A 22 -10.10 2.21 -11.01
N GLY A 23 -10.19 3.55 -11.09
CA GLY A 23 -11.39 4.31 -10.73
C GLY A 23 -11.55 4.77 -9.28
N THR A 24 -10.47 4.87 -8.49
CA THR A 24 -10.59 5.18 -7.04
C THR A 24 -10.04 6.52 -6.57
N CYS A 25 -9.53 7.36 -7.47
CA CYS A 25 -9.03 8.69 -7.11
C CYS A 25 -10.19 9.60 -6.66
N MET A 26 -10.04 10.23 -5.50
CA MET A 26 -11.03 11.18 -5.00
C MET A 26 -10.70 12.61 -5.44
N SER A 27 -11.72 13.46 -5.57
CA SER A 27 -11.52 14.91 -5.62
C SER A 27 -11.77 15.48 -4.23
N THR A 28 -10.93 16.43 -3.80
CA THR A 28 -11.12 17.17 -2.55
C THR A 28 -11.08 18.67 -2.82
N THR A 29 -11.80 19.46 -2.02
CA THR A 29 -11.79 20.93 -2.15
C THR A 29 -10.82 21.54 -1.15
N VAL A 30 -9.82 22.27 -1.63
CA VAL A 30 -8.87 23.01 -0.80
C VAL A 30 -8.87 24.47 -1.23
N GLY A 31 -9.24 25.38 -0.33
CA GLY A 31 -9.30 26.82 -0.63
C GLY A 31 -10.24 27.17 -1.78
N GLY A 32 -11.36 26.44 -1.92
CA GLY A 32 -12.33 26.64 -3.01
C GLY A 32 -11.94 26.01 -4.36
N LYS A 33 -10.75 25.39 -4.48
CA LYS A 33 -10.33 24.67 -5.69
C LYS A 33 -10.52 23.17 -5.53
N GLN A 34 -11.03 22.51 -6.56
CA GLN A 34 -11.03 21.05 -6.64
C GLN A 34 -9.63 20.56 -6.98
N ILE A 35 -9.10 19.69 -6.14
CA ILE A 35 -7.81 19.01 -6.33
C ILE A 35 -8.11 17.52 -6.50
N GLN A 36 -7.72 16.98 -7.64
CA GLN A 36 -7.83 15.56 -7.92
C GLN A 36 -6.65 14.82 -7.28
N GLU A 37 -6.96 13.73 -6.57
CA GLU A 37 -5.96 12.84 -5.99
C GLU A 37 -5.17 12.11 -7.10
N THR A 38 -3.85 12.03 -6.96
CA THR A 38 -3.03 11.20 -7.86
C THR A 38 -3.23 9.70 -7.55
N PRO A 39 -2.96 8.79 -8.50
CA PRO A 39 -3.05 7.36 -8.25
C PRO A 39 -2.21 6.90 -7.03
N GLU A 40 -1.05 7.50 -6.80
CA GLU A 40 -0.16 7.20 -5.68
C GLU A 40 -0.79 7.65 -4.35
N GLN A 41 -1.37 8.85 -4.31
CA GLN A 41 -2.09 9.34 -3.14
C GLN A 41 -3.30 8.45 -2.82
N ALA A 42 -4.05 8.02 -3.85
CA ALA A 42 -5.17 7.10 -3.71
C ALA A 42 -4.72 5.75 -3.15
N CYS A 43 -3.58 5.24 -3.63
CA CYS A 43 -2.98 4.02 -3.11
C CYS A 43 -2.65 4.13 -1.62
N VAL A 44 -1.95 5.20 -1.21
CA VAL A 44 -1.58 5.44 0.20
C VAL A 44 -2.82 5.57 1.07
N ARG A 45 -3.83 6.34 0.64
CA ARG A 45 -5.09 6.49 1.37
C ARG A 45 -5.79 5.14 1.55
N ARG A 46 -5.87 4.33 0.48
CA ARG A 46 -6.51 3.01 0.54
C ARG A 46 -5.76 2.08 1.48
N TRP A 47 -4.42 2.05 1.42
CA TRP A 47 -3.59 1.29 2.36
C TRP A 47 -3.89 1.67 3.82
N ARG A 48 -3.93 2.98 4.12
CA ARG A 48 -4.24 3.50 5.46
C ARG A 48 -5.67 3.20 5.92
N ARG A 49 -6.60 3.00 4.99
CA ARG A 49 -8.01 2.65 5.27
C ARG A 49 -8.30 1.15 5.23
N LEU A 50 -7.33 0.30 4.87
CA LEU A 50 -7.51 -1.14 4.96
C LEU A 50 -7.86 -1.56 6.39
N PRO A 51 -8.73 -2.56 6.58
CA PRO A 51 -8.86 -3.24 7.87
C PRO A 51 -7.48 -3.71 8.34
N GLN A 52 -7.18 -3.54 9.63
CA GLN A 52 -5.86 -3.90 10.18
C GLN A 52 -5.48 -5.34 9.83
N VAL A 53 -6.42 -6.29 9.97
CA VAL A 53 -6.21 -7.70 9.60
C VAL A 53 -5.81 -7.91 8.14
N THR A 54 -6.31 -7.07 7.23
CA THR A 54 -5.95 -7.15 5.81
C THR A 54 -4.55 -6.58 5.59
N ARG A 55 -4.23 -5.47 6.26
CA ARG A 55 -2.88 -4.89 6.23
C ARG A 55 -1.84 -5.87 6.77
N ASP A 56 -2.12 -6.50 7.90
CA ASP A 56 -1.23 -7.48 8.55
C ASP A 56 -0.93 -8.68 7.64
N ARG A 57 -1.88 -9.10 6.80
CA ARG A 57 -1.67 -10.17 5.81
C ARG A 57 -0.66 -9.76 4.75
N PHE A 58 -0.80 -8.57 4.17
CA PHE A 58 0.19 -8.06 3.21
C PHE A 58 1.58 -7.91 3.82
N ILE A 59 1.66 -7.44 5.07
CA ILE A 59 2.93 -7.35 5.81
C ILE A 59 3.53 -8.75 6.03
N ALA A 60 2.70 -9.73 6.40
CA ALA A 60 3.14 -11.12 6.59
C ALA A 60 3.65 -11.74 5.28
N GLU A 61 2.97 -11.49 4.16
CA GLU A 61 3.44 -11.89 2.83
C GLU A 61 4.78 -11.23 2.48
N GLY A 62 4.93 -9.93 2.79
CA GLY A 62 6.18 -9.19 2.60
C GLY A 62 7.35 -9.82 3.35
N ARG A 63 7.15 -10.17 4.62
CA ARG A 63 8.14 -10.90 5.43
C ARG A 63 8.49 -12.25 4.82
N ALA A 64 7.50 -13.01 4.37
CA ALA A 64 7.71 -14.32 3.79
C ALA A 64 8.49 -14.26 2.47
N ALA A 65 8.21 -13.26 1.63
CA ALA A 65 8.92 -13.03 0.37
C ALA A 65 10.40 -12.73 0.60
N ILE A 66 10.73 -11.84 1.56
CA ILE A 66 12.13 -11.53 1.88
C ILE A 66 12.87 -12.76 2.42
N ARG A 67 12.29 -13.48 3.38
CA ARG A 67 12.90 -14.71 3.91
C ARG A 67 13.19 -15.72 2.81
N THR A 68 12.28 -15.85 1.84
CA THR A 68 12.47 -16.73 0.70
C THR A 68 13.64 -16.29 -0.17
N ILE A 69 13.82 -14.99 -0.40
CA ILE A 69 14.97 -14.46 -1.15
C ILE A 69 16.27 -14.72 -0.38
N GLU A 70 16.30 -14.43 0.93
CA GLU A 70 17.46 -14.66 1.80
C GLU A 70 17.89 -16.13 1.87
N MET A 71 16.93 -17.06 1.88
CA MET A 71 17.22 -18.50 1.89
C MET A 71 17.76 -19.04 0.55
N ASN A 72 17.51 -18.33 -0.55
CA ASN A 72 17.90 -18.74 -1.90
C ASN A 72 19.05 -17.90 -2.48
N SER A 73 19.64 -17.01 -1.66
CA SER A 73 20.81 -16.17 -2.01
C SER A 73 22.07 -16.71 -1.34
#